data_AF-A0A537YPW6-F1
#
_entry.id   AF-A0A537YPW6-F1
#
_cell.length_a   1.000
_cell.length_b   1.000
_cell.length_c   1.000
_cell.angle_alpha   90.00
_cell.angle_beta   90.00
_cell.angle_gamma   90.00
#
_symmetry.space_group_name_H-M   'P 1'
#
loop_
_entity.id
_entity.type
_entity.pdbx_description
1 polymer ?
#
loop_
_entity_poly.entity_id
_entity_poly.type
_entity_poly.pdbx_seq_one_letter_code
_entity_poly.pdbx_strand_id
1 'polypeptide(L)'
;MRRRGKPSDIRKDQRALRTDTAERLEAIVEAAERAAQGVIDDAEAQARRYLAQAMAEADRAAEGRSDELYDLIEALLGQAVVLRQEAERLQATLEVARERIDIGQEVSEERPSQPEGPAAPRLRAVEDRRAPAEFSPEPVAEPVDRRRGDPAGARLLATQLAVSGSSREEIAERLRNGFEIEDTDAILDAILGPEA
;
A
#
# COMPACT_ATOMS: atom_id res chain seq x y z
N MET A 1 -78.77 -14.44 42.46
CA MET A 1 -79.03 -15.48 41.43
C MET A 1 -77.87 -15.53 40.44
N ARG A 2 -76.98 -16.51 40.53
CA ARG A 2 -75.91 -16.71 39.52
C ARG A 2 -76.43 -17.65 38.44
N ARG A 3 -76.65 -17.14 37.22
CA ARG A 3 -76.99 -17.96 36.05
C ARG A 3 -75.80 -18.89 35.74
N ARG A 4 -75.93 -20.18 36.02
CA ARG A 4 -75.02 -21.21 35.47
C ARG A 4 -75.32 -21.31 33.97
N GLY A 5 -74.43 -20.75 33.15
CA GLY A 5 -74.46 -20.97 31.70
C GLY A 5 -74.36 -22.46 31.39
N LYS A 6 -75.08 -22.91 30.36
CA LYS A 6 -75.14 -24.32 29.97
C LYS A 6 -73.75 -24.72 29.38
N PRO A 7 -73.17 -25.88 29.73
CA PRO A 7 -71.84 -26.30 29.26
C PRO A 7 -71.67 -26.33 27.73
N SER A 8 -72.77 -26.39 26.97
CA SER A 8 -72.79 -26.35 25.51
C SER A 8 -72.37 -25.01 24.93
N ASP A 9 -72.62 -23.91 25.63
CA ASP A 9 -72.47 -22.56 25.09
C ASP A 9 -70.98 -22.17 25.14
N ILE A 10 -70.30 -22.51 26.25
CA ILE A 10 -68.85 -22.32 26.43
C ILE A 10 -68.04 -22.98 25.31
N ARG A 11 -68.44 -24.18 24.86
CA ARG A 11 -67.73 -24.90 23.78
C ARG A 11 -67.94 -24.27 22.40
N LYS A 12 -69.10 -23.67 22.16
CA LYS A 12 -69.37 -22.95 20.89
C LYS A 12 -68.59 -21.65 20.84
N ASP A 13 -68.57 -20.91 21.94
CA ASP A 13 -67.82 -19.66 22.07
C ASP A 13 -66.31 -19.91 21.89
N GLN A 14 -65.78 -20.98 22.49
CA GLN A 14 -64.37 -21.37 22.31
C GLN A 14 -64.02 -21.74 20.86
N ARG A 15 -64.94 -22.37 20.11
CA ARG A 15 -64.70 -22.68 18.69
C ARG A 15 -64.72 -21.43 17.83
N ALA A 16 -65.67 -20.52 18.05
CA ALA A 16 -65.74 -19.25 17.33
C ALA A 16 -64.48 -18.40 17.57
N LEU A 17 -64.02 -18.30 18.82
CA LEU A 17 -62.79 -17.58 19.15
C LEU A 17 -61.56 -18.17 18.45
N ARG A 18 -61.47 -19.50 18.34
CA ARG A 18 -60.35 -20.15 17.64
C ARG A 18 -60.36 -19.87 16.15
N THR A 19 -61.54 -19.88 15.52
CA THR A 19 -61.67 -19.54 14.10
C THR A 19 -61.29 -18.09 13.84
N ASP A 20 -61.81 -17.13 14.62
CA ASP A 20 -61.45 -15.71 14.52
C ASP A 20 -59.95 -15.48 14.77
N THR A 21 -59.37 -16.18 15.76
CA THR A 21 -57.92 -16.11 16.00
C THR A 21 -57.13 -16.68 14.84
N ALA A 22 -57.56 -17.78 14.22
CA ALA A 22 -56.88 -18.38 13.07
C ALA A 22 -56.92 -17.46 11.84
N GLU A 23 -58.08 -16.89 11.53
CA GLU A 23 -58.24 -15.89 10.45
C GLU A 23 -57.34 -14.67 10.69
N ARG A 24 -57.29 -14.19 11.93
CA ARG A 24 -56.40 -13.07 12.29
C ARG A 24 -54.93 -13.43 12.16
N LEU A 25 -54.53 -14.65 12.53
CA LEU A 25 -53.15 -15.11 12.36
C LEU A 25 -52.78 -15.24 10.88
N GLU A 26 -53.65 -15.79 10.06
CA GLU A 26 -53.46 -15.89 8.60
C GLU A 26 -53.26 -14.50 7.97
N ALA A 27 -54.11 -13.53 8.33
CA ALA A 27 -53.97 -12.16 7.86
C ALA A 27 -52.65 -11.49 8.31
N ILE A 28 -52.18 -11.78 9.53
CA ILE A 28 -50.88 -11.28 10.02
C ILE A 28 -49.73 -11.92 9.23
N VAL A 29 -49.78 -13.23 8.99
CA VAL A 29 -48.74 -13.95 8.24
C VAL A 29 -48.68 -13.41 6.80
N GLU A 30 -49.81 -13.28 6.13
CA GLU A 30 -49.84 -12.76 4.75
C GLU A 30 -49.32 -11.31 4.68
N ALA A 31 -49.65 -10.47 5.67
CA ALA A 31 -49.10 -9.12 5.77
C ALA A 31 -47.59 -9.12 6.02
N ALA A 32 -47.10 -10.02 6.87
CA ALA A 32 -45.68 -10.17 7.14
C ALA A 32 -44.91 -10.69 5.92
N GLU A 33 -45.46 -11.65 5.16
CA GLU A 33 -44.88 -12.17 3.92
C GLU A 33 -44.80 -11.07 2.85
N ARG A 34 -45.87 -10.29 2.66
CA ARG A 34 -45.84 -9.14 1.75
C ARG A 34 -44.82 -8.09 2.17
N ALA A 35 -44.69 -7.82 3.47
CA ALA A 35 -43.69 -6.89 3.97
C ALA A 35 -42.25 -7.43 3.76
N ALA A 36 -42.03 -8.71 4.04
CA ALA A 36 -40.74 -9.36 3.83
C ALA A 36 -40.32 -9.35 2.36
N GLN A 37 -41.26 -9.63 1.44
CA GLN A 37 -40.99 -9.55 0.01
C GLN A 37 -40.58 -8.12 -0.40
N GLY A 38 -41.27 -7.09 0.11
CA GLY A 38 -40.88 -5.70 -0.15
C GLY A 38 -39.47 -5.37 0.33
N VAL A 39 -39.07 -5.86 1.52
CA VAL A 39 -37.71 -5.66 2.04
C VAL A 39 -36.67 -6.37 1.16
N ILE A 40 -36.97 -7.58 0.66
CA ILE A 40 -36.08 -8.31 -0.24
C ILE A 40 -35.90 -7.54 -1.55
N ASP A 41 -37.00 -7.09 -2.17
CA ASP A 41 -36.97 -6.35 -3.43
C ASP A 41 -36.19 -5.03 -3.30
N ASP A 42 -36.37 -4.31 -2.18
CA ASP A 42 -35.63 -3.10 -1.87
C ASP A 42 -34.14 -3.37 -1.66
N ALA A 43 -33.79 -4.42 -0.91
CA ALA A 43 -32.41 -4.82 -0.68
C ALA A 43 -31.71 -5.22 -1.99
N GLU A 44 -32.39 -5.98 -2.86
CA GLU A 44 -31.88 -6.30 -4.20
C GLU A 44 -31.66 -5.05 -5.05
N ALA A 45 -32.62 -4.11 -5.04
CA ALA A 45 -32.49 -2.87 -5.78
C ALA A 45 -31.31 -2.02 -5.28
N GLN A 46 -31.08 -1.99 -3.97
CA GLN A 46 -29.92 -1.32 -3.37
C GLN A 46 -28.61 -2.02 -3.74
N ALA A 47 -28.56 -3.36 -3.63
CA ALA A 47 -27.38 -4.14 -3.98
C ALA A 47 -26.98 -3.93 -5.46
N ARG A 48 -27.96 -3.92 -6.38
CA ARG A 48 -27.71 -3.65 -7.80
C ARG A 48 -27.14 -2.26 -8.03
N ARG A 49 -27.67 -1.24 -7.34
CA ARG A 49 -27.13 0.13 -7.41
C ARG A 49 -25.70 0.21 -6.88
N TYR A 50 -25.44 -0.43 -5.75
CA TYR A 50 -24.11 -0.47 -5.15
C TYR A 50 -23.09 -1.13 -6.08
N LEU A 51 -23.43 -2.29 -6.66
CA LEU A 51 -22.56 -2.97 -7.63
C LEU A 51 -22.31 -2.13 -8.89
N ALA A 52 -23.35 -1.50 -9.44
CA ALA A 52 -23.21 -0.63 -10.60
C ALA A 52 -22.29 0.57 -10.31
N GLN A 53 -22.43 1.17 -9.13
CA GLN A 53 -21.56 2.26 -8.69
C GLN A 53 -20.11 1.79 -8.51
N ALA A 54 -19.91 0.66 -7.82
CA ALA A 54 -18.57 0.10 -7.58
C ALA A 54 -17.86 -0.26 -8.90
N MET A 55 -18.58 -0.81 -9.87
CA MET A 55 -18.05 -1.07 -11.21
C MET A 55 -17.64 0.23 -11.91
N ALA A 56 -18.49 1.25 -11.90
CA ALA A 56 -18.17 2.54 -12.51
C ALA A 56 -16.99 3.26 -11.82
N GLU A 57 -16.78 3.03 -10.51
CA GLU A 57 -15.60 3.52 -9.79
C GLU A 57 -14.34 2.75 -10.17
N ALA A 58 -14.44 1.42 -10.28
CA ALA A 58 -13.33 0.57 -10.70
C ALA A 58 -12.87 0.91 -12.13
N ASP A 59 -13.80 1.13 -13.05
CA ASP A 59 -13.51 1.50 -14.44
C ASP A 59 -12.77 2.85 -14.50
N ARG A 60 -13.26 3.87 -13.77
CA ARG A 60 -12.57 5.17 -13.67
C ARG A 60 -11.18 5.05 -13.07
N ALA A 61 -11.00 4.21 -12.05
CA ALA A 61 -9.69 3.97 -11.44
C ALA A 61 -8.73 3.25 -12.40
N ALA A 62 -9.25 2.31 -13.20
CA ALA A 62 -8.48 1.60 -14.20
C ALA A 62 -8.02 2.54 -15.34
N GLU A 63 -8.93 3.38 -15.84
CA GLU A 63 -8.62 4.42 -16.83
C GLU A 63 -7.52 5.38 -16.31
N GLY A 64 -7.70 5.92 -15.09
CA GLY A 64 -6.71 6.81 -14.48
C GLY A 64 -5.33 6.15 -14.33
N ARG A 65 -5.26 4.87 -13.94
CA ARG A 65 -4.00 4.13 -13.87
C ARG A 65 -3.38 3.91 -15.25
N SER A 66 -4.19 3.66 -16.28
CA SER A 66 -3.69 3.54 -17.65
C SER A 66 -3.04 4.84 -18.12
N ASP A 67 -3.68 5.98 -17.85
CA ASP A 67 -3.14 7.31 -18.19
C ASP A 67 -1.82 7.57 -17.46
N GLU A 68 -1.76 7.30 -16.15
CA GLU A 68 -0.51 7.42 -15.36
C GLU A 68 0.63 6.56 -15.92
N LEU A 69 0.32 5.35 -16.37
CA LEU A 69 1.32 4.46 -16.99
C LEU A 69 1.80 5.00 -18.34
N TYR A 70 0.92 5.58 -19.15
CA TYR A 70 1.30 6.21 -20.40
C TYR A 70 2.22 7.42 -20.16
N ASP A 71 1.88 8.29 -19.22
CA ASP A 71 2.70 9.43 -18.83
C ASP A 71 4.10 8.99 -18.36
N LEU A 72 4.17 7.92 -17.56
CA LEU A 72 5.44 7.36 -17.11
C LEU A 72 6.26 6.79 -18.28
N ILE A 73 5.62 6.10 -19.22
CA ILE A 73 6.30 5.57 -20.41
C ILE A 73 6.85 6.72 -21.26
N GLU A 74 6.08 7.78 -21.48
CA GLU A 74 6.54 8.96 -22.22
C GLU A 74 7.73 9.63 -21.53
N ALA A 75 7.69 9.78 -20.21
CA ALA A 75 8.79 10.34 -19.44
C ALA A 75 10.07 9.48 -19.56
N LEU A 76 9.95 8.16 -19.44
CA LEU A 76 11.08 7.22 -19.60
C LEU A 76 11.65 7.24 -21.01
N LEU A 77 10.81 7.31 -22.04
CA LEU A 77 11.25 7.46 -23.43
C LEU A 77 12.00 8.77 -23.64
N GLY A 78 11.52 9.87 -23.05
CA GLY A 78 12.20 11.16 -23.04
C GLY A 78 13.58 11.08 -22.41
N GLN A 79 13.70 10.46 -21.24
CA GLN A 79 14.98 10.25 -20.55
C GLN A 79 15.95 9.38 -21.38
N ALA A 80 15.46 8.32 -22.01
CA ALA A 80 16.29 7.45 -22.85
C ALA A 80 16.87 8.20 -24.06
N VAL A 81 16.11 9.11 -24.67
CA VAL A 81 16.60 9.96 -25.77
C VAL A 81 17.70 10.91 -25.28
N VAL A 82 17.51 11.55 -24.11
CA VAL A 82 18.54 12.43 -23.52
C VAL A 82 19.82 11.65 -23.23
N LEU A 83 19.70 10.48 -22.59
CA LEU A 83 20.84 9.62 -22.29
C LEU A 83 21.59 9.18 -23.55
N ARG A 84 20.86 8.83 -24.62
CA ARG A 84 21.47 8.49 -25.92
C ARG A 84 22.28 9.66 -26.48
N GLN A 85 21.71 10.88 -26.46
CA GLN A 85 22.41 12.07 -26.93
C GLN A 85 23.66 12.37 -26.09
N GLU A 86 23.61 12.14 -24.78
CA GLU A 86 24.77 12.30 -23.90
C GLU A 86 25.87 11.28 -24.23
N ALA A 87 25.51 10.01 -24.45
CA ALA A 87 26.45 8.98 -24.87
C ALA A 87 27.10 9.30 -26.22
N GLU A 88 26.32 9.77 -27.20
CA GLU A 88 26.83 10.21 -28.51
C GLU A 88 27.82 11.36 -28.38
N ARG A 89 27.55 12.35 -27.51
CA ARG A 89 28.47 13.46 -27.23
C ARG A 89 29.76 12.99 -26.56
N LEU A 90 29.66 12.07 -25.60
CA LEU A 90 30.83 11.49 -24.93
C LEU A 90 31.70 10.73 -25.93
N GLN A 91 31.09 9.92 -26.81
CA GLN A 91 31.79 9.20 -27.86
C GLN A 91 32.55 10.16 -28.79
N ALA A 92 31.88 11.20 -29.30
CA ALA A 92 32.51 12.21 -30.15
C ALA A 92 33.68 12.92 -29.45
N THR A 93 33.55 13.19 -28.16
CA THR A 93 34.62 13.82 -27.36
C THR A 93 35.83 12.89 -27.22
N LEU A 94 35.61 11.58 -27.02
CA LEU A 94 36.66 10.57 -26.95
C LEU A 94 37.36 10.36 -28.29
N GLU A 95 36.62 10.38 -29.41
CA GLU A 95 37.20 10.30 -30.76
C GLU A 95 38.16 11.46 -31.04
N VAL A 96 37.77 12.70 -30.72
CA VAL A 96 38.66 13.87 -30.84
C VAL A 96 39.88 13.78 -29.92
N ALA A 97 39.70 13.28 -28.69
CA ALA A 97 40.81 13.10 -27.76
C ALA A 97 41.80 12.04 -28.27
N ARG A 98 41.30 10.96 -28.88
CA ARG A 98 42.11 9.91 -29.50
C ARG A 98 42.93 10.45 -30.66
N GLU A 99 42.31 11.19 -31.60
CA GLU A 99 43.02 11.80 -32.74
C GLU A 99 44.15 12.73 -32.29
N ARG A 100 43.95 13.51 -31.22
CA ARG A 100 45.00 14.37 -30.66
C ARG A 100 46.19 13.59 -30.11
N ILE A 101 45.95 12.42 -29.52
CA ILE A 101 47.01 11.54 -29.00
C ILE A 101 47.79 10.92 -30.16
N ASP A 102 47.09 10.42 -31.19
CA ASP A 102 47.71 9.82 -32.37
C ASP A 102 48.60 10.84 -33.10
N ILE A 103 48.13 12.08 -33.31
CA ILE A 103 48.92 13.17 -33.92
C ILE A 103 50.13 13.55 -33.03
N GLY A 104 49.96 13.53 -31.70
CA GLY A 104 51.06 13.81 -30.76
C GLY A 104 52.16 12.74 -30.72
N GLN A 105 51.82 11.48 -31.07
CA GLN A 105 52.80 10.40 -31.19
C GLN A 105 53.68 10.53 -32.43
N GLU A 106 53.15 10.96 -33.58
CA GLU A 106 53.94 11.11 -34.82
C GLU A 106 55.00 12.22 -34.73
N VAL A 107 54.80 13.24 -33.90
CA VAL A 107 55.78 14.35 -33.72
C VAL A 107 56.90 13.98 -32.73
N SER A 108 56.82 12.83 -32.04
CA SER A 108 57.79 12.40 -31.03
C SER A 108 58.90 11.46 -31.53
N GLU A 109 58.92 11.07 -32.82
CA GLU A 109 60.02 10.24 -33.37
C GLU A 109 61.28 11.05 -33.77
N GLU A 110 61.23 12.38 -33.77
CA GLU A 110 62.40 13.25 -34.03
C GLU A 110 62.71 14.15 -32.83
N ARG A 111 63.25 13.57 -31.75
CA ARG A 111 64.29 14.27 -30.97
C ARG A 111 65.20 13.33 -30.18
N PRO A 112 66.52 13.63 -30.16
CA PRO A 112 67.56 12.73 -29.74
C PRO A 112 67.68 12.65 -28.21
N SER A 113 68.12 11.48 -27.78
CA SER A 113 68.57 11.12 -26.45
C SER A 113 69.51 12.17 -25.83
N GLN A 114 69.14 12.74 -24.68
CA GLN A 114 70.08 13.29 -23.67
C GLN A 114 69.37 13.63 -22.34
N PRO A 115 70.10 13.74 -21.21
CA PRO A 115 70.20 12.69 -20.21
C PRO A 115 69.46 13.00 -18.90
N GLU A 116 69.37 11.96 -18.06
CA GLU A 116 68.91 11.99 -16.67
C GLU A 116 69.50 13.14 -15.84
N GLY A 117 68.62 13.82 -15.10
CA GLY A 117 68.95 14.75 -14.03
C GLY A 117 67.88 14.69 -12.94
N PRO A 118 68.22 14.46 -11.66
CA PRO A 118 67.27 14.17 -10.60
C PRO A 118 66.82 15.46 -9.87
N ALA A 119 65.53 15.59 -9.55
CA ALA A 119 65.06 16.25 -8.33
C ALA A 119 63.53 16.20 -8.23
N ALA A 120 63.03 15.38 -7.30
CA ALA A 120 61.67 15.47 -6.81
C ALA A 120 61.45 16.83 -6.10
N PRO A 121 60.40 17.60 -6.45
CA PRO A 121 59.93 18.68 -5.59
C PRO A 121 59.12 18.07 -4.45
N ARG A 122 59.68 18.13 -3.23
CA ARG A 122 58.96 17.81 -1.99
C ARG A 122 57.79 18.79 -1.84
N LEU A 123 56.57 18.26 -1.82
CA LEU A 123 55.38 19.00 -1.41
C LEU A 123 55.56 19.45 0.04
N ARG A 124 55.52 20.77 0.26
CA ARG A 124 55.41 21.40 1.58
C ARG A 124 54.02 21.09 2.14
N ALA A 125 53.99 20.51 3.34
CA ALA A 125 52.80 20.52 4.18
C ALA A 125 52.43 21.97 4.50
N VAL A 126 51.22 22.37 4.14
CA VAL A 126 50.59 23.62 4.58
C VAL A 126 49.79 23.28 5.81
N GLU A 127 50.37 23.57 6.98
CA GLU A 127 49.64 23.71 8.24
C GLU A 127 48.99 25.11 8.29
N ASP A 128 47.67 25.07 8.38
CA ASP A 128 46.84 25.77 9.36
C ASP A 128 46.70 27.31 9.28
N ARG A 129 45.50 27.76 8.85
CA ARG A 129 44.83 28.91 9.47
C ARG A 129 43.31 28.95 9.20
N ARG A 130 42.59 28.53 10.24
CA ARG A 130 41.51 29.26 10.94
C ARG A 130 40.05 29.08 10.46
N ALA A 131 39.30 28.48 11.39
CA ALA A 131 37.84 28.34 11.55
C ALA A 131 37.01 29.58 11.19
N PRO A 132 35.72 29.35 10.86
CA PRO A 132 34.71 29.51 11.92
C PRO A 132 33.60 28.46 11.94
N ALA A 133 32.91 28.43 13.09
CA ALA A 133 31.62 27.81 13.38
C ALA A 133 31.60 26.31 13.76
N GLU A 134 31.58 26.13 15.07
CA GLU A 134 31.01 25.02 15.83
C GLU A 134 29.81 24.35 15.13
N PHE A 135 30.05 23.22 14.49
CA PHE A 135 29.04 22.18 14.34
C PHE A 135 29.45 21.06 15.30
N SER A 136 28.68 20.94 16.38
CA SER A 136 28.71 19.80 17.28
C SER A 136 28.44 18.55 16.43
N PRO A 137 29.40 17.60 16.29
CA PRO A 137 29.08 16.33 15.66
C PRO A 137 28.16 15.60 16.63
N GLU A 138 26.88 15.49 16.23
CA GLU A 138 26.01 14.44 16.74
C GLU A 138 26.73 13.09 16.63
N PRO A 139 26.55 12.23 17.64
CA PRO A 139 27.28 10.97 17.72
C PRO A 139 26.96 10.13 16.48
N VAL A 140 28.02 9.57 15.90
CA VAL A 140 27.95 8.50 14.91
C VAL A 140 27.00 7.44 15.46
N ALA A 141 25.77 7.41 14.92
CA ALA A 141 24.84 6.35 15.20
C ALA A 141 25.50 5.06 14.73
N GLU A 142 25.80 4.21 15.69
CA GLU A 142 26.09 2.80 15.50
C GLU A 142 25.11 2.18 14.49
N PRO A 143 25.47 1.07 13.81
CA PRO A 143 24.50 0.34 13.02
C PRO A 143 23.34 -0.08 13.94
N VAL A 144 22.25 0.70 13.90
CA VAL A 144 21.07 0.44 14.70
C VAL A 144 20.57 -0.93 14.26
N ASP A 145 20.53 -1.83 15.22
CA ASP A 145 20.03 -3.18 15.09
C ASP A 145 18.59 -3.12 14.53
N ARG A 146 18.44 -3.20 13.18
CA ARG A 146 17.17 -3.06 12.44
C ARG A 146 16.17 -4.19 12.72
N ARG A 147 16.38 -4.96 13.78
CA ARG A 147 15.56 -6.10 14.20
C ARG A 147 14.78 -5.86 15.49
N ARG A 148 15.02 -4.75 16.20
CA ARG A 148 14.16 -4.36 17.33
C ARG A 148 12.95 -3.57 16.88
N GLY A 149 11.89 -4.32 16.59
CA GLY A 149 10.48 -3.97 16.80
C GLY A 149 10.09 -2.51 16.58
N ASP A 150 10.23 -1.98 15.36
CA ASP A 150 9.56 -0.73 15.02
C ASP A 150 8.04 -0.97 14.92
N PRO A 151 7.21 -0.40 15.82
CA PRO A 151 5.76 -0.59 15.79
C PRO A 151 5.10 0.04 14.55
N ALA A 152 5.79 0.92 13.81
CA ALA A 152 5.32 1.39 12.51
C ALA A 152 5.45 0.30 11.43
N GLY A 153 6.59 -0.40 11.38
CA GLY A 153 6.83 -1.50 10.45
C GLY A 153 5.89 -2.69 10.68
N ALA A 154 5.64 -3.03 11.94
CA ALA A 154 4.68 -4.07 12.33
C ALA A 154 3.27 -3.79 11.79
N ARG A 155 2.78 -2.54 11.94
CA ARG A 155 1.47 -2.12 11.43
C ARG A 155 1.35 -2.21 9.91
N LEU A 156 2.41 -1.82 9.20
CA LEU A 156 2.48 -1.90 7.75
C LEU A 156 2.40 -3.35 7.27
N LEU A 157 3.19 -4.25 7.87
CA LEU A 157 3.14 -5.68 7.54
C LEU A 157 1.76 -6.27 7.85
N ALA A 158 1.19 -5.98 9.03
CA ALA A 158 -0.11 -6.48 9.43
C ALA A 158 -1.22 -6.06 8.44
N THR A 159 -1.17 -4.80 7.98
CA THR A 159 -2.11 -4.30 6.97
C THR A 159 -1.93 -5.02 5.63
N GLN A 160 -0.68 -5.24 5.19
CA GLN A 160 -0.41 -5.96 3.94
C GLN A 160 -0.93 -7.41 3.97
N LEU A 161 -0.74 -8.10 5.09
CA LEU A 161 -1.22 -9.47 5.27
C LEU A 161 -2.75 -9.53 5.35
N ALA A 162 -3.38 -8.57 6.03
CA ALA A 162 -4.83 -8.43 6.08
C ALA A 162 -5.43 -8.22 4.68
N VAL A 163 -4.84 -7.33 3.88
CA VAL A 163 -5.24 -7.09 2.47
C VAL A 163 -5.05 -8.34 1.61
N SER A 164 -4.08 -9.19 1.94
CA SER A 164 -3.82 -10.46 1.24
C SER A 164 -4.73 -11.61 1.69
N GLY A 165 -5.60 -11.38 2.68
CA GLY A 165 -6.53 -12.37 3.21
C GLY A 165 -5.93 -13.35 4.23
N SER A 166 -4.77 -13.05 4.82
CA SER A 166 -4.24 -13.85 5.94
C SER A 166 -5.14 -13.74 7.17
N SER A 167 -5.23 -14.83 7.94
CA SER A 167 -6.02 -14.86 9.17
C SER A 167 -5.36 -14.04 10.28
N ARG A 168 -6.15 -13.62 11.26
CA ARG A 168 -5.69 -12.83 12.42
C ARG A 168 -4.55 -13.53 13.17
N GLU A 169 -4.66 -14.84 13.36
CA GLU A 169 -3.67 -15.67 14.06
C GLU A 169 -2.35 -15.75 13.28
N GLU A 170 -2.42 -15.90 11.95
CA GLU A 170 -1.23 -15.94 11.08
C GLU A 170 -0.48 -14.60 11.11
N ILE A 171 -1.23 -13.49 11.15
CA ILE A 171 -0.65 -12.16 11.27
C ILE A 171 0.00 -12.00 12.66
N ALA A 172 -0.69 -12.38 13.74
CA ALA A 172 -0.15 -12.31 15.10
C ALA A 172 1.15 -13.11 15.25
N GLU A 173 1.21 -14.31 14.68
CA GLU A 173 2.40 -15.15 14.68
C GLU A 173 3.57 -14.51 13.92
N ARG A 174 3.31 -13.94 12.73
CA ARG A 174 4.34 -13.21 11.97
C ARG A 174 4.84 -11.96 12.69
N LEU A 175 3.97 -11.24 13.40
CA LEU A 175 4.36 -10.06 14.18
C LEU A 175 5.24 -10.44 15.38
N ARG A 176 4.86 -11.49 16.12
CA ARG A 176 5.68 -12.03 17.23
C ARG A 176 7.06 -12.47 16.75
N ASN A 177 7.12 -13.21 15.64
CA ASN A 177 8.37 -13.76 15.11
C ASN A 177 9.25 -12.71 14.40
N GLY A 178 8.63 -11.74 13.71
CA GLY A 178 9.35 -10.77 12.88
C GLY A 178 9.73 -9.48 13.61
N PHE A 179 8.96 -9.09 14.63
CA PHE A 179 9.12 -7.81 15.32
C PHE A 179 9.28 -7.95 16.84
N GLU A 180 9.27 -9.17 17.39
CA GLU A 180 9.40 -9.45 18.82
C GLU A 180 8.33 -8.75 19.68
N ILE A 181 7.12 -8.56 19.13
CA ILE A 181 6.00 -7.91 19.82
C ILE A 181 5.21 -8.94 20.62
N GLU A 182 5.25 -8.87 21.95
CA GLU A 182 4.53 -9.78 22.85
C GLU A 182 3.01 -9.58 22.80
N ASP A 183 2.55 -8.32 22.76
CA ASP A 183 1.13 -7.94 22.69
C ASP A 183 0.78 -7.40 21.29
N THR A 184 0.24 -8.28 20.45
CA THR A 184 -0.20 -7.95 19.10
C THR A 184 -1.63 -7.45 19.01
N ASP A 185 -2.42 -7.60 20.08
CA ASP A 185 -3.88 -7.46 20.02
C ASP A 185 -4.29 -6.01 19.78
N ALA A 186 -3.61 -5.05 20.43
CA ALA A 186 -3.84 -3.63 20.20
C ALA A 186 -3.57 -3.19 18.75
N ILE A 187 -2.61 -3.82 18.07
CA ILE A 187 -2.29 -3.54 16.67
C ILE A 187 -3.35 -4.17 15.75
N LEU A 188 -3.74 -5.41 16.03
CA LEU A 188 -4.70 -6.16 15.22
C LEU A 188 -6.12 -5.60 15.38
N ASP A 189 -6.52 -5.17 16.58
CA ASP A 189 -7.79 -4.49 16.84
C ASP A 189 -7.91 -3.19 16.03
N ALA A 190 -6.83 -2.44 15.92
CA ALA A 190 -6.81 -1.19 15.16
C ALA A 190 -6.96 -1.38 13.64
N ILE A 191 -6.57 -2.55 13.11
CA ILE A 191 -6.56 -2.83 11.67
C ILE A 191 -7.77 -3.68 11.25
N LEU A 192 -8.07 -4.73 12.01
CA LEU A 192 -9.07 -5.75 11.69
C LEU A 192 -10.37 -5.57 12.47
N GLY A 193 -10.37 -4.74 13.52
CA GLY A 193 -11.45 -4.67 14.50
C GLY A 193 -11.30 -5.70 15.64
N PRO A 194 -12.05 -5.51 16.75
CA PRO A 194 -12.00 -6.40 17.90
C PRO A 194 -12.58 -7.79 17.58
N GLU A 195 -12.04 -8.83 18.21
CA GLU A 195 -12.66 -10.17 18.17
C GLU A 195 -14.00 -10.17 18.91
N ALA A 196 -15.01 -10.75 18.27
CA ALA A 196 -16.39 -10.83 18.76
C ALA A 196 -16.64 -12.08 19.61
#